data_AF-A0A1M7BZS8-F1
#
_entry.id   AF-A0A1M7BZS8-F1
#
_cell.length_a   1.000
_cell.length_b   1.000
_cell.length_c   1.000
_cell.angle_alpha   90.00
_cell.angle_beta   90.00
_cell.angle_gamma   90.00
#
_symmetry.space_group_name_H-M   'P 1'
#
loop_
_entity.id
_entity.type
_entity.pdbx_description
1 polymer ?
#
loop_
_entity_poly.entity_id
_entity_poly.type
_entity_poly.pdbx_seq_one_letter_code
_entity_poly.pdbx_strand_id
1 'polypeptide(L)'
;MSLPRKNNTGHQQSGAKVFEAANGLDEFLKTIEKDFFADVKIHFKYDKESKKTDMVLDLHFNFGITESLHFFTSGTWGGMIFPEKEDKISSSFESAFVELNSKNNFLLDIAETSLHFKDTSIIISRVYAHSVPEQIGNILLKASEHFVYYTKGLTEMPYEIFVPVYEYVAPDVFEPKKGKSTYFDYWGLYFEDESHQVMIYSLNKRKFYEVDLFLFE
;
A
#
# COMPACT_ATOMS: atom_id res chain seq x y z
N MET A 1 2.20 -69.89 -1.40
CA MET A 1 3.30 -69.14 -0.76
C MET A 1 3.19 -67.69 -1.18
N SER A 2 2.69 -66.83 -0.29
CA SER A 2 2.46 -65.41 -0.52
C SER A 2 3.63 -64.61 0.04
N LEU A 3 4.21 -63.76 -0.81
CA LEU A 3 5.31 -62.85 -0.47
C LEU A 3 4.81 -61.71 0.44
N PRO A 4 5.63 -61.19 1.38
CA PRO A 4 5.22 -60.19 2.34
C PRO A 4 5.18 -58.78 1.70
N ARG A 5 4.12 -58.01 2.01
CA ARG A 5 4.03 -56.58 1.71
C ARG A 5 5.05 -55.81 2.57
N LYS A 6 6.00 -55.14 1.92
CA LYS A 6 6.82 -54.08 2.52
C LYS A 6 5.93 -52.88 2.87
N ASN A 7 5.82 -52.58 4.15
CA ASN A 7 5.38 -51.26 4.63
C ASN A 7 6.55 -50.29 4.46
N ASN A 8 6.45 -49.34 3.54
CA ASN A 8 7.32 -48.16 3.52
C ASN A 8 6.57 -47.00 4.18
N THR A 9 6.96 -46.73 5.41
CA THR A 9 6.86 -45.42 6.06
C THR A 9 7.69 -44.39 5.29
N GLY A 10 7.16 -43.18 5.15
CA GLY A 10 7.93 -41.99 4.80
C GLY A 10 7.46 -41.31 3.51
N HIS A 11 6.70 -40.23 3.63
CA HIS A 11 7.29 -38.90 3.73
C HIS A 11 6.21 -37.84 3.92
N GLN A 12 6.35 -37.08 5.01
CA GLN A 12 5.87 -35.71 5.08
C GLN A 12 6.46 -34.95 3.89
N GLN A 13 5.61 -34.51 2.96
CA GLN A 13 5.96 -33.46 2.03
C GLN A 13 4.83 -32.45 2.00
N SER A 14 5.11 -31.34 2.69
CA SER A 14 4.81 -29.97 2.27
C SER A 14 3.52 -29.81 1.49
N GLY A 15 2.39 -29.77 2.20
CA GLY A 15 1.15 -29.26 1.63
C GLY A 15 1.35 -27.79 1.28
N ALA A 16 1.54 -27.50 -0.01
CA ALA A 16 1.12 -26.22 -0.55
C ALA A 16 -0.33 -26.04 -0.10
N LYS A 17 -0.58 -25.13 0.85
CA LYS A 17 -1.95 -24.75 1.18
C LYS A 17 -2.50 -24.14 -0.09
N VAL A 18 -3.37 -24.89 -0.76
CA VAL A 18 -4.26 -24.38 -1.79
C VAL A 18 -4.96 -23.20 -1.13
N PHE A 19 -4.61 -21.99 -1.55
CA PHE A 19 -5.35 -20.81 -1.14
C PHE A 19 -6.77 -21.04 -1.64
N GLU A 20 -7.71 -21.22 -0.72
CA GLU A 20 -9.13 -21.14 -1.05
C GLU A 20 -9.30 -19.78 -1.72
N ALA A 21 -9.57 -19.78 -3.03
CA ALA A 21 -9.77 -18.57 -3.79
C ALA A 21 -10.87 -17.78 -3.07
N ALA A 22 -10.54 -16.59 -2.58
CA ALA A 22 -11.50 -15.77 -1.84
C ALA A 22 -12.74 -15.54 -2.74
N ASN A 23 -13.92 -15.84 -2.22
CA ASN A 23 -15.17 -15.63 -2.95
C ASN A 23 -15.32 -14.14 -3.22
N GLY A 24 -15.61 -13.74 -4.46
CA GLY A 24 -15.77 -12.34 -4.80
C GLY A 24 -14.49 -11.61 -5.24
N LEU A 25 -13.34 -12.30 -5.33
CA LEU A 25 -12.06 -11.67 -5.66
C LEU A 25 -12.04 -11.11 -7.09
N ASP A 26 -12.66 -11.80 -8.04
CA ASP A 26 -12.73 -11.34 -9.44
C ASP A 26 -13.59 -10.08 -9.59
N GLU A 27 -14.71 -9.98 -8.87
CA GLU A 27 -15.54 -8.77 -8.85
C GLU A 27 -14.83 -7.60 -8.16
N PHE A 28 -14.13 -7.88 -7.07
CA PHE A 28 -13.29 -6.90 -6.38
C PHE A 28 -12.21 -6.35 -7.31
N LEU A 29 -11.47 -7.22 -8.00
CA LEU A 29 -10.44 -6.86 -8.97
C LEU A 29 -10.99 -6.00 -10.10
N LYS A 30 -12.07 -6.43 -10.75
CA LYS A 30 -12.70 -5.67 -11.84
C LYS A 30 -13.18 -4.29 -11.40
N THR A 31 -13.63 -4.18 -10.15
CA THR A 31 -14.06 -2.89 -9.60
C THR A 31 -12.87 -1.95 -9.46
N ILE A 32 -11.76 -2.43 -8.88
CA ILE A 32 -10.54 -1.64 -8.72
C ILE A 32 -9.93 -1.26 -10.07
N GLU A 33 -9.79 -2.22 -10.99
CA GLU A 33 -9.22 -1.97 -12.32
C GLU A 33 -10.02 -0.90 -13.08
N LYS A 34 -11.35 -0.99 -13.02
CA LYS A 34 -12.25 -0.03 -13.65
C LYS A 34 -12.17 1.35 -13.00
N ASP A 35 -12.11 1.39 -11.67
CA ASP A 35 -12.13 2.64 -10.93
C ASP A 35 -10.77 3.35 -11.06
N PHE A 36 -9.65 2.66 -10.85
CA PHE A 36 -8.32 3.26 -10.91
C PHE A 36 -7.76 3.41 -12.31
N PHE A 37 -8.40 2.82 -13.34
CA PHE A 37 -7.85 2.72 -14.69
C PHE A 37 -6.44 2.10 -14.69
N ALA A 38 -6.29 1.02 -13.92
CA ALA A 38 -5.01 0.35 -13.65
C ALA A 38 -5.13 -1.16 -13.79
N ASP A 39 -4.02 -1.82 -14.11
CA ASP A 39 -3.92 -3.27 -14.03
C ASP A 39 -3.59 -3.68 -12.59
N VAL A 40 -4.36 -4.59 -12.00
CA VAL A 40 -4.20 -4.97 -10.59
C VAL A 40 -3.60 -6.37 -10.48
N LYS A 41 -2.51 -6.50 -9.71
CA LYS A 41 -1.95 -7.79 -9.29
C LYS A 41 -2.18 -7.99 -7.81
N ILE A 42 -2.47 -9.24 -7.43
CA ILE A 42 -2.71 -9.61 -6.03
C ILE A 42 -1.75 -10.71 -5.63
N HIS A 43 -1.12 -10.49 -4.48
CA HIS A 43 -0.31 -11.48 -3.79
C HIS A 43 -0.89 -11.73 -2.41
N PHE A 44 -0.86 -13.00 -1.97
CA PHE A 44 -1.28 -13.36 -0.63
C PHE A 44 -0.06 -13.71 0.21
N LYS A 45 0.11 -13.01 1.33
CA LYS A 45 1.15 -13.29 2.31
C LYS A 45 0.51 -14.03 3.48
N TYR A 46 0.89 -15.30 3.63
CA TYR A 46 0.48 -16.08 4.80
C TYR A 46 1.51 -15.93 5.91
N ASP A 47 1.08 -15.34 7.02
CA ASP A 47 1.88 -15.33 8.24
C ASP A 47 1.60 -16.61 9.05
N LYS A 48 2.66 -17.40 9.25
CA LYS A 48 2.60 -18.68 9.98
C LYS A 48 2.39 -18.46 11.48
N GLU A 49 2.86 -17.36 12.05
CA GLU A 49 2.78 -17.08 13.49
C GLU A 49 1.41 -16.56 13.87
N SER A 50 0.92 -15.52 13.17
CA SER A 50 -0.42 -14.99 13.41
C SER A 50 -1.55 -15.83 12.80
N LYS A 51 -1.20 -16.80 11.94
CA LYS A 51 -2.14 -17.62 11.13
C LYS A 51 -3.08 -16.77 10.27
N LYS A 52 -2.69 -15.56 9.92
CA LYS A 52 -3.45 -14.64 9.07
C LYS A 52 -2.95 -14.69 7.64
N THR A 53 -3.89 -14.48 6.72
CA THR A 53 -3.59 -14.25 5.31
C THR A 53 -3.82 -12.78 5.05
N ASP A 54 -2.75 -12.05 4.75
CA ASP A 54 -2.83 -10.67 4.33
C ASP A 54 -2.71 -10.59 2.80
N MET A 55 -3.38 -9.61 2.22
CA MET A 55 -3.35 -9.28 0.81
C MET A 55 -2.31 -8.18 0.55
N VAL A 56 -1.56 -8.31 -0.54
CA VAL A 56 -0.71 -7.26 -1.10
C VAL A 56 -1.23 -6.96 -2.51
N LEU A 57 -1.47 -5.68 -2.78
CA LEU A 57 -2.03 -5.21 -4.03
C LEU A 57 -1.01 -4.37 -4.79
N ASP A 58 -0.80 -4.66 -6.08
CA ASP A 58 0.03 -3.84 -6.95
C ASP A 58 -0.81 -3.31 -8.11
N LEU A 59 -1.07 -2.00 -8.11
CA LEU A 59 -1.82 -1.29 -9.14
C LEU A 59 -0.82 -0.66 -10.12
N HIS A 60 -0.90 -1.03 -11.39
CA HIS A 60 -0.03 -0.51 -12.44
C HIS A 60 -0.81 0.43 -13.35
N PHE A 61 -0.45 1.71 -13.34
CA PHE A 61 -1.10 2.74 -14.12
C PHE A 61 -0.37 2.94 -15.45
N ASN A 62 -1.12 3.27 -16.51
CA ASN A 62 -0.54 3.62 -17.80
C ASN A 62 -0.27 5.13 -17.95
N PHE A 63 -0.35 5.89 -16.86
CA PHE A 63 -0.11 7.33 -16.77
C PHE A 63 0.84 7.68 -15.61
N GLY A 64 1.42 8.87 -15.65
CA GLY A 64 2.25 9.43 -14.58
C GLY A 64 1.42 10.04 -13.44
N ILE A 65 2.02 10.18 -12.26
CA ILE A 65 1.37 10.82 -11.12
C ILE A 65 0.98 12.27 -11.45
N THR A 66 1.78 12.97 -12.25
CA THR A 66 1.48 14.35 -12.69
C THR A 66 0.17 14.42 -13.49
N GLU A 67 -0.09 13.44 -14.34
CA GLU A 67 -1.33 13.33 -15.11
C GLU A 67 -2.53 13.03 -14.19
N SER A 68 -2.28 12.30 -13.09
CA SER A 68 -3.29 11.97 -12.08
C SER A 68 -3.73 13.17 -11.23
N LEU A 69 -2.86 14.18 -11.05
CA LEU A 69 -3.15 15.38 -10.25
C LEU A 69 -4.39 16.13 -10.73
N HIS A 70 -4.59 16.21 -12.05
CA HIS A 70 -5.77 16.85 -12.62
C HIS A 70 -7.05 16.19 -12.10
N PHE A 71 -7.10 14.86 -12.03
CA PHE A 71 -8.26 14.12 -11.52
C PHE A 71 -8.47 14.32 -10.01
N PHE A 72 -7.39 14.41 -9.23
CA PHE A 72 -7.47 14.65 -7.78
C PHE A 72 -8.04 16.04 -7.48
N THR A 73 -7.63 17.04 -8.25
CA THR A 73 -8.08 18.43 -8.09
C THR A 73 -9.47 18.70 -8.66
N SER A 74 -9.96 17.90 -9.62
CA SER A 74 -11.31 18.07 -10.20
C SER A 74 -12.45 17.50 -9.34
N GLY A 75 -12.15 16.93 -8.17
CA GLY A 75 -13.15 16.50 -7.18
C GLY A 75 -13.71 15.08 -7.38
N THR A 76 -13.33 14.39 -8.46
CA THR A 76 -13.70 12.99 -8.71
C THR A 76 -12.54 12.20 -9.33
N TRP A 77 -12.20 11.06 -8.73
CA TRP A 77 -11.29 10.08 -9.34
C TRP A 77 -11.61 8.67 -8.90
N GLY A 78 -11.70 7.74 -9.85
CA GLY A 78 -11.84 6.31 -9.59
C GLY A 78 -12.86 5.92 -8.52
N GLY A 79 -14.11 6.35 -8.73
CA GLY A 79 -15.21 6.08 -7.80
C GLY A 79 -15.09 6.80 -6.45
N MET A 80 -14.07 7.64 -6.26
CA MET A 80 -13.94 8.54 -5.12
C MET A 80 -14.59 9.89 -5.40
N ILE A 81 -15.31 10.38 -4.41
CA ILE A 81 -15.86 11.73 -4.38
C ILE A 81 -15.10 12.46 -3.29
N PHE A 82 -14.44 13.56 -3.65
CA PHE A 82 -13.72 14.42 -2.71
C PHE A 82 -14.66 15.55 -2.29
N PRO A 83 -15.28 15.49 -1.10
CA PRO A 83 -16.23 16.51 -0.67
C PRO A 83 -15.52 17.85 -0.42
N GLU A 84 -16.21 18.97 -0.71
CA GLU A 84 -15.72 20.33 -0.45
C GLU A 84 -15.63 20.68 1.06
N LYS A 85 -16.18 19.83 1.93
CA LYS A 85 -16.19 19.96 3.40
C LYS A 85 -15.72 18.65 4.04
N GLU A 86 -15.39 18.67 5.34
CA GLU A 86 -14.79 17.59 6.17
C GLU A 86 -15.60 16.26 6.25
N ASP A 87 -16.33 15.88 5.22
CA ASP A 87 -16.96 14.57 5.10
C ASP A 87 -15.92 13.52 4.67
N LYS A 88 -16.14 12.27 5.09
CA LYS A 88 -15.27 11.13 4.74
C LYS A 88 -15.29 10.94 3.22
N ILE A 89 -14.11 10.87 2.59
CA ILE A 89 -13.99 10.49 1.18
C ILE A 89 -14.66 9.14 0.99
N SER A 90 -15.76 9.10 0.25
CA SER A 90 -16.41 7.85 -0.10
C SER A 90 -15.55 7.16 -1.15
N SER A 91 -15.06 5.96 -0.85
CA SER A 91 -14.27 5.18 -1.80
C SER A 91 -15.02 3.91 -2.20
N SER A 92 -15.21 3.73 -3.51
CA SER A 92 -15.68 2.47 -4.07
C SER A 92 -14.73 1.32 -3.74
N PHE A 93 -13.44 1.60 -3.56
CA PHE A 93 -12.44 0.64 -3.08
C PHE A 93 -12.78 0.11 -1.68
N GLU A 94 -13.07 1.00 -0.72
CA GLU A 94 -13.47 0.60 0.64
C GLU A 94 -14.75 -0.25 0.58
N SER A 95 -15.73 0.18 -0.22
CA SER A 95 -17.01 -0.53 -0.35
C SER A 95 -16.83 -1.92 -0.97
N ALA A 96 -16.05 -2.03 -2.05
CA ALA A 96 -15.73 -3.31 -2.69
C ALA A 96 -14.95 -4.24 -1.76
N PHE A 97 -14.06 -3.68 -0.94
CA PHE A 97 -13.30 -4.45 0.05
C PHE A 97 -14.19 -4.99 1.19
N VAL A 98 -15.13 -4.19 1.66
CA VAL A 98 -16.15 -4.62 2.63
C VAL A 98 -17.04 -5.72 2.03
N GLU A 99 -17.45 -5.58 0.76
CA GLU A 99 -18.22 -6.61 0.06
C GLU A 99 -17.43 -7.92 -0.07
N LEU A 100 -16.15 -7.85 -0.46
CA LEU A 100 -15.25 -9.00 -0.52
C LEU A 100 -15.20 -9.74 0.81
N ASN A 101 -14.97 -9.02 1.92
CA ASN A 101 -14.95 -9.61 3.25
C ASN A 101 -16.30 -10.23 3.65
N SER A 102 -17.43 -9.62 3.26
CA SER A 102 -18.76 -10.15 3.57
C SER A 102 -19.06 -11.50 2.90
N LYS A 103 -18.38 -11.81 1.79
CA LYS A 103 -18.53 -13.07 1.02
C LYS A 103 -17.63 -14.19 1.54
N ASN A 104 -16.73 -13.92 2.49
CA ASN A 104 -15.75 -14.86 3.00
C ASN A 104 -15.94 -15.12 4.50
N ASN A 105 -15.70 -16.36 4.94
CA ASN A 105 -15.81 -16.74 6.36
C ASN A 105 -14.53 -16.43 7.16
N PHE A 106 -13.55 -15.81 6.52
CA PHE A 106 -12.26 -15.42 7.10
C PHE A 106 -12.04 -13.93 6.85
N LEU A 107 -11.33 -13.27 7.77
CA LEU A 107 -10.99 -11.86 7.65
C LEU A 107 -9.80 -11.71 6.71
N LEU A 108 -10.02 -11.06 5.59
CA LEU A 108 -8.98 -10.54 4.71
C LEU A 108 -8.66 -9.11 5.13
N ASP A 109 -7.37 -8.79 5.13
CA ASP A 109 -6.88 -7.43 5.30
C ASP A 109 -5.80 -7.14 4.27
N ILE A 110 -5.60 -5.87 3.96
CA ILE A 110 -4.57 -5.43 3.02
C ILE A 110 -3.36 -5.01 3.83
N ALA A 111 -2.27 -5.76 3.73
CA ALA A 111 -1.01 -5.41 4.39
C ALA A 111 -0.31 -4.25 3.67
N GLU A 112 -0.40 -4.21 2.34
CA GLU A 112 0.29 -3.23 1.53
C GLU A 112 -0.41 -3.03 0.18
N THR A 113 -0.41 -1.79 -0.29
CA THR A 113 -0.83 -1.44 -1.66
C THR A 113 0.26 -0.60 -2.30
N SER A 114 0.76 -1.05 -3.45
CA SER A 114 1.70 -0.33 -4.31
C SER A 114 0.94 0.31 -5.47
N LEU A 115 1.14 1.61 -5.68
CA LEU A 115 0.58 2.38 -6.78
C LEU A 115 1.72 2.77 -7.73
N HIS A 116 1.89 2.01 -8.82
CA HIS A 116 2.96 2.19 -9.78
C HIS A 116 2.51 3.08 -10.95
N PHE A 117 2.84 4.35 -10.88
CA PHE A 117 2.74 5.27 -12.02
C PHE A 117 3.97 5.14 -12.91
N LYS A 118 3.93 5.76 -14.09
CA LYS A 118 5.07 5.76 -15.02
C LYS A 118 6.34 6.43 -14.48
N ASP A 119 6.17 7.42 -13.60
CA ASP A 119 7.22 8.32 -13.11
C ASP A 119 7.52 8.13 -11.61
N THR A 120 6.58 7.57 -10.83
CA THR A 120 6.71 7.40 -9.39
C THR A 120 5.92 6.17 -8.92
N SER A 121 6.42 5.50 -7.87
CA SER A 121 5.65 4.50 -7.12
C SER A 121 5.27 5.02 -5.73
N ILE A 122 4.04 4.78 -5.28
CA ILE A 122 3.61 5.04 -3.90
C ILE A 122 3.30 3.71 -3.21
N ILE A 123 4.03 3.39 -2.14
CA ILE A 123 3.86 2.17 -1.35
C ILE A 123 3.15 2.54 -0.05
N ILE A 124 1.96 1.97 0.14
CA ILE A 124 1.10 2.25 1.27
C ILE A 124 1.02 1.00 2.16
N SER A 125 1.66 1.03 3.32
CA SER A 125 1.68 -0.10 4.24
C SER A 125 0.61 0.07 5.33
N ARG A 126 0.06 -1.04 5.84
CA ARG A 126 -1.00 -1.05 6.85
C ARG A 126 -0.53 -0.56 8.22
N VAL A 127 -1.18 0.48 8.76
CA VAL A 127 -0.95 1.02 10.13
C VAL A 127 -1.89 0.44 11.19
N TYR A 128 -3.10 0.02 10.79
CA TYR A 128 -4.08 -0.68 11.63
C TYR A 128 -5.03 -1.49 10.73
N ALA A 129 -5.87 -2.35 11.32
CA ALA A 129 -6.78 -3.19 10.54
C ALA A 129 -7.68 -2.36 9.61
N HIS A 130 -7.75 -2.73 8.33
CA HIS A 130 -8.50 -2.01 7.27
C HIS A 130 -8.02 -0.58 6.98
N SER A 131 -6.87 -0.15 7.48
CA SER A 131 -6.41 1.23 7.31
C SER A 131 -6.14 1.60 5.85
N VAL A 132 -5.65 0.65 5.04
CA VAL A 132 -5.36 0.89 3.63
C VAL A 132 -6.63 1.17 2.82
N PRO A 133 -7.66 0.29 2.81
CA PRO A 133 -8.92 0.59 2.13
C PRO A 133 -9.59 1.88 2.60
N GLU A 134 -9.53 2.17 3.89
CA GLU A 134 -10.15 3.35 4.48
C GLU A 134 -9.45 4.66 4.06
N GLN A 135 -8.12 4.65 3.93
CA GLN A 135 -7.31 5.87 3.83
C GLN A 135 -6.69 6.11 2.45
N ILE A 136 -6.75 5.16 1.52
CA ILE A 136 -6.11 5.29 0.19
C ILE A 136 -6.51 6.58 -0.53
N GLY A 137 -7.79 6.97 -0.48
CA GLY A 137 -8.27 8.22 -1.06
C GLY A 137 -7.69 9.47 -0.38
N ASN A 138 -7.60 9.47 0.94
CA ASN A 138 -6.99 10.58 1.69
C ASN A 138 -5.49 10.70 1.39
N ILE A 139 -4.79 9.57 1.23
CA ILE A 139 -3.37 9.52 0.88
C ILE A 139 -3.14 10.12 -0.51
N LEU A 140 -3.96 9.72 -1.49
CA LEU A 140 -3.89 10.24 -2.86
C LEU A 140 -4.18 11.75 -2.92
N LEU A 141 -5.19 12.21 -2.18
CA LEU A 141 -5.49 13.63 -2.04
C LEU A 141 -4.29 14.39 -1.43
N LYS A 142 -3.70 13.87 -0.35
CA LYS A 142 -2.52 14.46 0.27
C LYS A 142 -1.30 14.45 -0.64
N ALA A 143 -1.12 13.40 -1.45
CA ALA A 143 -0.07 13.37 -2.48
C ALA A 143 -0.29 14.52 -3.47
N SER A 144 -1.54 14.74 -3.89
CA SER A 144 -1.88 15.87 -4.78
C SER A 144 -1.56 17.24 -4.16
N GLU A 145 -1.96 17.45 -2.91
CA GLU A 145 -1.79 18.72 -2.20
C GLU A 145 -0.32 19.04 -1.93
N HIS A 146 0.47 17.99 -1.71
CA HIS A 146 1.88 18.09 -1.38
C HIS A 146 2.81 17.95 -2.60
N PHE A 147 2.27 17.77 -3.81
CA PHE A 147 3.02 17.48 -5.03
C PHE A 147 4.22 18.41 -5.25
N VAL A 148 3.97 19.73 -5.25
CA VAL A 148 5.03 20.74 -5.46
C VAL A 148 6.11 20.67 -4.38
N TYR A 149 5.76 20.29 -3.15
CA TYR A 149 6.67 20.30 -2.02
C TYR A 149 7.57 19.06 -2.00
N TYR A 150 7.00 17.86 -2.18
CA TYR A 150 7.80 16.63 -2.18
C TYR A 150 8.64 16.48 -3.46
N THR A 151 8.33 17.24 -4.52
CA THR A 151 9.14 17.32 -5.75
C THR A 151 10.21 18.41 -5.71
N LYS A 152 10.58 18.87 -4.51
CA LYS A 152 11.58 19.95 -4.30
C LYS A 152 11.27 21.22 -5.12
N GLY A 153 10.00 21.53 -5.33
CA GLY A 153 9.57 22.65 -6.19
C GLY A 153 9.54 22.29 -7.68
N LEU A 154 9.13 21.06 -8.01
CA LEU A 154 9.08 20.50 -9.37
C LEU A 154 10.45 20.31 -10.04
N THR A 155 11.55 20.47 -9.29
CA THR A 155 12.89 20.30 -9.85
C THR A 155 13.33 18.85 -9.88
N GLU A 156 12.77 18.02 -9.00
CA GLU A 156 13.18 16.63 -8.84
C GLU A 156 12.00 15.77 -8.37
N MET A 157 11.70 14.69 -9.09
CA MET A 157 10.61 13.78 -8.74
C MET A 157 11.17 12.58 -7.96
N PRO A 158 10.59 12.20 -6.82
CA PRO A 158 10.93 10.93 -6.19
C PRO A 158 10.46 9.78 -7.09
N TYR A 159 11.31 8.79 -7.32
CA TYR A 159 10.89 7.58 -8.04
C TYR A 159 10.05 6.67 -7.15
N GLU A 160 10.18 6.79 -5.82
CA GLU A 160 9.44 5.97 -4.84
C GLU A 160 9.08 6.75 -3.57
N ILE A 161 7.85 6.53 -3.08
CA ILE A 161 7.26 7.18 -1.91
C ILE A 161 6.70 6.10 -0.96
N PHE A 162 7.17 6.06 0.29
CA PHE A 162 6.65 5.16 1.32
C PHE A 162 5.73 5.87 2.31
N VAL A 163 4.55 5.29 2.53
CA VAL A 163 3.45 5.89 3.31
C VAL A 163 2.90 4.88 4.34
N PRO A 164 3.09 5.09 5.65
CA PRO A 164 4.03 6.03 6.28
C PRO A 164 5.42 5.42 6.41
N VAL A 165 6.38 6.19 6.91
CA VAL A 165 7.66 5.64 7.37
C VAL A 165 7.49 4.97 8.73
N TYR A 166 7.88 3.70 8.83
CA TYR A 166 8.06 3.00 10.10
C TYR A 166 9.51 3.12 10.54
N GLU A 167 9.85 4.14 11.32
CA GLU A 167 11.15 4.18 11.96
C GLU A 167 11.14 3.34 13.24
N TYR A 168 12.04 2.35 13.32
CA TYR A 168 12.62 1.94 14.60
C TYR A 168 13.65 3.02 14.95
N VAL A 169 13.18 4.09 15.56
CA VAL A 169 13.97 5.31 15.64
C VAL A 169 15.22 5.10 16.50
N ALA A 170 16.38 5.50 15.96
CA ALA A 170 17.53 5.85 16.79
C ALA A 170 17.11 7.01 17.72
N PRO A 171 17.32 6.92 19.04
CA PRO A 171 16.63 7.72 20.05
C PRO A 171 16.83 9.24 19.99
N ASP A 172 17.70 9.78 19.13
CA ASP A 172 18.10 11.19 19.16
C ASP A 172 17.66 12.04 17.96
N VAL A 173 17.04 11.48 16.91
CA VAL A 173 16.73 12.26 15.68
C VAL A 173 15.22 12.46 15.45
N PHE A 174 14.40 11.50 15.86
CA PHE A 174 12.95 11.56 15.66
C PHE A 174 12.22 10.88 16.81
N GLU A 175 11.53 11.62 17.68
CA GLU A 175 10.48 10.99 18.48
C GLU A 175 9.14 11.16 17.75
N PRO A 176 8.69 10.19 16.93
CA PRO A 176 7.29 10.13 16.57
C PRO A 176 6.54 10.04 17.91
N LYS A 177 5.63 10.99 18.14
CA LYS A 177 4.81 11.01 19.35
C LYS A 177 4.25 9.60 19.55
N LYS A 178 4.52 8.97 20.69
CA LYS A 178 3.90 7.69 21.09
C LYS A 178 2.38 7.86 21.04
N GLY A 179 1.81 7.48 19.92
CA GLY A 179 0.46 7.70 19.46
C GLY A 179 0.39 7.13 18.05
N LYS A 180 -0.72 6.46 17.70
CA LYS A 180 -0.91 5.78 16.41
C LYS A 180 -0.22 6.54 15.27
N SER A 181 0.81 5.96 14.66
CA SER A 181 1.43 6.52 13.45
C SER A 181 0.31 6.75 12.44
N THR A 182 0.10 8.00 12.07
CA THR A 182 -0.88 8.33 11.05
C THR A 182 -0.19 8.32 9.70
N TYR A 183 -0.93 7.99 8.64
CA TYR A 183 -0.44 8.11 7.27
C TYR A 183 0.08 9.51 6.90
N PHE A 184 -0.17 10.53 7.73
CA PHE A 184 -0.01 11.94 7.37
C PHE A 184 1.04 12.67 8.20
N ASP A 185 1.88 11.94 8.95
CA ASP A 185 2.97 12.55 9.70
C ASP A 185 4.23 12.67 8.83
N TYR A 186 4.72 11.52 8.34
CA TYR A 186 5.99 11.39 7.63
C TYR A 186 5.93 10.38 6.48
N TRP A 187 6.47 10.78 5.33
CA TRP A 187 6.66 9.92 4.16
C TRP A 187 8.14 9.76 3.84
N GLY A 188 8.52 8.57 3.37
CA GLY A 188 9.88 8.29 2.92
C GLY A 188 9.94 8.53 1.42
N LEU A 189 10.91 9.30 0.97
CA LEU A 189 11.04 9.66 -0.44
C LEU A 189 12.42 9.24 -0.94
N TYR A 190 12.43 8.53 -2.05
CA TYR A 190 13.64 8.05 -2.70
C TYR A 190 13.81 8.77 -4.03
N PHE A 191 15.00 9.31 -4.24
CA PHE A 191 15.37 10.04 -5.44
C PHE A 191 16.51 9.34 -6.17
N GLU A 192 16.53 9.45 -7.50
CA GLU A 192 17.46 8.71 -8.39
C GLU A 192 18.86 9.36 -8.46
N ASP A 193 19.22 10.22 -7.49
CA ASP A 193 20.53 10.86 -7.48
C ASP A 193 21.68 9.84 -7.29
N GLU A 194 22.92 10.26 -7.59
CA GLU A 194 24.12 9.39 -7.53
C GLU A 194 24.31 8.69 -6.16
N SER A 195 23.63 9.18 -5.12
CA SER A 195 23.69 8.68 -3.74
C SER A 195 22.45 7.90 -3.28
N HIS A 196 21.41 7.75 -4.11
CA HIS A 196 20.11 7.18 -3.72
C HIS A 196 19.62 7.77 -2.39
N GLN A 197 19.57 9.10 -2.30
CA GLN A 197 19.20 9.77 -1.05
C GLN A 197 17.79 9.41 -0.62
N VAL A 198 17.68 8.92 0.61
CA VAL A 198 16.41 8.74 1.29
C VAL A 198 16.14 9.97 2.13
N MET A 199 15.01 10.60 1.86
CA MET A 199 14.57 11.80 2.57
C MET A 199 13.29 11.49 3.34
N ILE A 200 13.25 11.86 4.61
CA ILE A 200 12.02 11.84 5.39
C ILE A 200 11.30 13.16 5.18
N TYR A 201 10.11 13.12 4.61
CA TYR A 201 9.28 14.29 4.36
C TYR A 201 8.18 14.42 5.40
N SER A 202 8.20 15.53 6.14
CA SER A 202 7.10 15.88 7.06
C SER A 202 5.99 16.59 6.30
N LEU A 203 4.79 16.01 6.27
CA LEU A 203 3.64 16.65 5.65
C LEU A 203 3.25 17.92 6.42
N ASN A 204 3.20 17.83 7.75
CA ASN A 204 2.83 18.95 8.62
C ASN A 204 3.76 20.16 8.45
N LYS A 205 5.08 19.94 8.34
CA LYS A 205 6.07 21.02 8.22
C LYS A 205 6.41 21.37 6.77
N ARG A 206 6.03 20.53 5.80
CA ARG A 206 6.44 20.61 4.38
C ARG A 206 7.96 20.72 4.24
N LYS A 207 8.69 19.88 4.99
CA LYS A 207 10.15 19.90 5.07
C LYS A 207 10.72 18.50 4.94
N PHE A 208 11.86 18.43 4.28
CA PHE A 208 12.68 17.23 4.22
C PHE A 208 13.65 17.17 5.40
N TYR A 209 13.97 15.95 5.78
CA TYR A 209 15.00 15.58 6.74
C TYR A 209 15.87 14.53 6.07
N GLU A 210 17.16 14.82 5.97
CA GLU A 210 18.15 13.84 5.52
C GLU A 210 18.30 12.78 6.60
N VAL A 211 18.24 11.52 6.19
CA VAL A 211 18.53 10.40 7.07
C VAL A 211 19.67 9.62 6.44
N ASP A 212 20.75 9.46 7.20
CA ASP A 212 21.83 8.53 6.86
C ASP A 212 21.32 7.10 7.01
N LEU A 213 20.64 6.61 5.97
CA LEU A 213 20.26 5.20 5.87
C LEU A 213 21.51 4.41 5.47
N PHE A 214 22.24 3.96 6.48
CA PHE A 214 23.13 2.82 6.32
C PHE A 214 22.26 1.58 6.04
N LEU A 215 22.02 1.30 4.76
CA LEU A 215 21.52 0.00 4.32
C LEU A 215 22.59 -1.03 4.71
N PHE A 216 22.36 -1.77 5.79
CA PHE A 216 23.06 -3.03 6.01
C PHE A 216 22.52 -4.03 4.99
N GLU A 217 23.35 -4.38 4.00
CA GLU A 217 23.19 -5.54 3.13
C GLU A 217 23.11 -6.86 3.93
#